data_AF-A0A0X8X369-F1
#
_entry.id   AF-A0A0X8X369-F1
#
_cell.length_a   1.000
_cell.length_b   1.000
_cell.length_c   1.000
_cell.angle_alpha   90.00
_cell.angle_beta   90.00
_cell.angle_gamma   90.00
#
_symmetry.space_group_name_H-M   'P 1'
#
loop_
_entity.id
_entity.type
_entity.pdbx_description
1 polymer ?
#
loop_
_entity_poly.entity_id
_entity_poly.type
_entity_poly.pdbx_seq_one_letter_code
_entity_poly.pdbx_strand_id
1 'polypeptide(L)'
;MPGSNVYINQTAAFFPNEPVSNDEMESYLGYIDNRPSKSRSIVLRNNGIVNRYYALTKDRKSTHTNAQMTALAVKSLFDRDPEK
;
A
#
# COMPACT_ATOMS: atom_id res chain seq x y z
N MET A 1 -12.23 -33.12 19.88
CA MET A 1 -11.38 -33.12 18.68
C MET A 1 -10.06 -32.50 19.06
N PRO A 2 -8.90 -33.17 18.93
CA PRO A 2 -7.63 -32.46 19.00
C PRO A 2 -7.62 -31.44 17.86
N GLY A 3 -7.25 -30.18 18.14
CA GLY A 3 -7.18 -29.15 17.11
C GLY A 3 -6.15 -29.54 16.06
N SER A 4 -6.53 -29.50 14.78
CA SER A 4 -5.60 -29.73 13.67
C SER A 4 -4.56 -28.61 13.61
N ASN A 5 -3.28 -28.97 13.49
CA ASN A 5 -2.20 -27.99 13.31
C ASN A 5 -2.35 -27.30 11.94
N VAL A 6 -2.28 -25.97 11.93
CA VAL A 6 -2.35 -25.13 10.72
C VAL A 6 -1.07 -24.32 10.64
N TYR A 7 -0.48 -24.25 9.45
CA TYR A 7 0.76 -23.54 9.18
C TYR A 7 0.56 -22.56 8.02
N ILE A 8 1.22 -21.41 8.09
CA ILE A 8 1.34 -20.49 6.94
C ILE A 8 2.45 -21.03 6.04
N ASN A 9 2.11 -21.45 4.82
CA ASN A 9 3.06 -22.00 3.86
C ASN A 9 3.62 -20.94 2.90
N GLN A 10 2.83 -19.90 2.60
CA GLN A 10 3.18 -18.84 1.65
C GLN A 10 2.54 -17.51 2.05
N THR A 11 3.19 -16.42 1.67
CA THR A 11 2.66 -15.06 1.77
C THR A 11 3.05 -14.28 0.53
N ALA A 12 2.21 -13.33 0.13
CA ALA A 12 2.47 -12.42 -0.97
C ALA A 12 1.91 -11.04 -0.61
N ALA A 13 2.50 -10.00 -1.21
CA ALA A 13 2.07 -8.63 -1.04
C ALA A 13 2.04 -7.95 -2.40
N PHE A 14 1.07 -7.04 -2.57
CA PHE A 14 1.00 -6.17 -3.73
C PHE A 14 0.95 -4.73 -3.27
N PHE A 15 1.85 -3.89 -3.80
CA PHE A 15 1.88 -2.46 -3.55
C PHE A 15 1.53 -1.72 -4.85
N PRO A 16 0.54 -0.82 -4.84
CA PRO A 16 0.16 -0.10 -6.06
C PRO A 16 1.17 1.01 -6.37
N ASN A 17 1.51 1.14 -7.65
CA ASN A 17 2.42 2.17 -8.16
C ASN A 17 3.80 2.17 -7.48
N GLU A 18 4.56 3.25 -7.64
CA GLU A 18 5.89 3.42 -7.06
C GLU A 18 5.85 3.89 -5.60
N PRO A 19 6.89 3.59 -4.79
CA PRO A 19 7.01 4.12 -3.44
C PRO A 19 7.07 5.65 -3.47
N VAL A 20 6.27 6.28 -2.62
CA VAL A 20 6.16 7.73 -2.47
C VAL A 20 6.81 8.15 -1.17
N SER A 21 7.74 9.10 -1.27
CA SER A 21 8.42 9.70 -0.13
C SER A 21 7.49 10.58 0.70
N ASN A 22 7.86 10.86 1.95
CA ASN A 22 7.12 11.78 2.81
C ASN A 22 6.97 13.20 2.23
N ASP A 23 7.95 13.67 1.45
CA ASP A 23 7.92 15.02 0.87
C ASP A 23 6.91 15.13 -0.27
N GLU A 24 6.71 14.02 -1.00
CA GLU A 24 5.80 13.97 -2.15
C GLU A 24 4.37 13.57 -1.76
N MET A 25 4.12 13.10 -0.53
CA MET A 25 2.83 12.53 -0.14
C MET A 25 1.64 13.48 -0.38
N GLU A 26 1.82 14.78 -0.09
CA GLU A 26 0.76 15.78 -0.25
C GLU A 26 0.47 16.09 -1.73
N SER A 27 1.38 15.79 -2.65
CA SER A 27 1.10 15.88 -4.09
C SER A 27 0.11 14.81 -4.56
N TYR A 28 -0.07 13.73 -3.81
CA TYR A 28 -1.07 12.69 -4.08
C TYR A 28 -2.38 12.94 -3.34
N LEU A 29 -2.31 13.33 -2.06
CA LEU A 29 -3.49 13.54 -1.21
C LEU A 29 -4.17 14.90 -1.45
N GLY A 30 -3.41 15.89 -1.92
CA GLY A 30 -3.84 17.27 -2.07
C GLY A 30 -3.63 18.10 -0.79
N TYR A 31 -3.83 19.41 -0.95
CA TYR A 31 -3.71 20.40 0.12
C TYR A 31 -5.08 20.89 0.58
N ILE A 32 -5.21 21.17 1.88
CA ILE A 32 -6.38 21.87 2.43
C ILE A 32 -6.08 23.37 2.35
N ASP A 33 -6.98 24.15 1.74
CA ASP A 33 -6.81 25.59 1.49
C ASP A 33 -5.48 25.95 0.79
N ASN A 34 -5.00 25.09 -0.11
CA ASN A 34 -3.69 25.23 -0.78
C ASN A 34 -2.51 25.41 0.19
N ARG A 35 -2.62 24.89 1.42
CA ARG A 35 -1.57 24.97 2.44
C ARG A 35 -1.05 23.58 2.81
N PRO A 36 0.27 23.43 3.01
CA PRO A 36 0.83 22.20 3.54
C PRO A 36 0.39 21.98 4.99
N SER A 37 0.25 20.72 5.38
CA SER A 37 -0.13 20.37 6.74
C SER A 37 0.98 20.72 7.74
N LYS A 38 0.66 21.58 8.71
CA LYS A 38 1.57 21.92 9.82
C LYS A 38 1.90 20.72 10.71
N SER A 39 0.97 19.77 10.82
CA SER A 39 1.10 18.59 11.68
C SER A 39 1.89 17.45 11.03
N ARG A 40 2.13 17.51 9.71
CA ARG A 40 2.78 16.45 8.92
C ARG A 40 4.09 15.99 9.54
N SER A 41 5.00 16.93 9.81
CA SER A 41 6.33 16.61 10.35
C SER A 41 6.27 15.92 11.72
N ILE A 42 5.39 16.38 12.61
CA ILE A 42 5.22 15.80 13.95
C ILE A 42 4.65 14.39 13.85
N VAL A 43 3.61 14.18 13.03
CA VAL A 43 2.99 12.86 12.84
C VAL A 43 3.97 11.87 12.21
N LEU A 44 4.74 12.29 11.20
CA LEU A 44 5.74 11.46 10.54
C LEU A 44 6.90 11.10 11.47
N ARG A 45 7.38 12.06 12.27
CA ARG A 45 8.41 11.79 13.29
C ARG A 45 7.95 10.74 14.31
N ASN A 46 6.66 10.77 14.67
CA ASN A 46 6.11 9.84 15.65
C ASN A 46 5.82 8.45 15.09
N ASN A 47 5.35 8.34 13.84
CA ASN A 47 5.02 7.04 13.24
C ASN A 47 6.21 6.36 12.52
N GLY A 48 7.29 7.10 12.22
CA GLY A 48 8.51 6.57 11.61
C GLY A 48 8.36 6.12 10.15
N ILE A 49 7.22 6.39 9.50
CA ILE A 49 6.99 5.98 8.11
C ILE A 49 7.81 6.88 7.20
N VAL A 50 8.62 6.27 6.33
CA VAL A 50 9.47 6.98 5.34
C VAL A 50 8.92 6.92 3.92
N ASN A 51 8.21 5.85 3.58
CA ASN A 51 7.63 5.60 2.25
C ASN A 51 6.20 5.05 2.36
N ARG A 52 5.36 5.36 1.37
CA ARG A 52 3.99 4.87 1.24
C ARG A 52 3.67 4.52 -0.21
N TYR A 53 2.61 3.73 -0.41
CA TYR A 53 2.09 3.42 -1.73
C TYR A 53 0.65 3.88 -1.83
N TYR A 54 0.35 4.68 -2.84
CA TYR A 54 -1.00 5.18 -3.07
C TYR A 54 -1.56 4.56 -4.33
N ALA A 55 -2.76 4.00 -4.26
CA ALA A 55 -3.53 3.60 -5.44
C ALA A 55 -4.13 4.83 -6.18
N LEU A 56 -3.43 5.97 -6.17
CA LEU A 56 -3.85 7.25 -6.73
C LEU A 56 -2.73 7.81 -7.60
N THR A 57 -3.11 8.51 -8.67
CA THR A 57 -2.23 9.43 -9.38
C THR A 57 -2.12 10.78 -8.64
N LYS A 58 -1.15 11.63 -9.01
CA LYS A 58 -1.04 13.00 -8.48
C LYS A 58 -2.28 13.87 -8.80
N ASP A 59 -3.03 13.51 -9.84
CA ASP A 59 -4.32 14.12 -10.18
C ASP A 59 -5.51 13.56 -9.38
N ARG A 60 -5.24 12.76 -8.34
CA ARG A 60 -6.24 12.08 -7.49
C ARG A 60 -7.16 11.11 -8.22
N LYS A 61 -6.76 10.64 -9.42
CA LYS A 61 -7.45 9.54 -10.11
C LYS A 61 -7.03 8.21 -9.53
N SER A 62 -7.99 7.34 -9.22
CA SER A 62 -7.72 5.97 -8.77
C SER A 62 -7.05 5.15 -9.87
N THR A 63 -6.01 4.42 -9.49
CA THR A 63 -5.28 3.48 -10.38
C THR A 63 -5.73 2.04 -10.16
N HIS A 64 -6.13 1.70 -8.94
CA HIS A 64 -6.55 0.36 -8.55
C HIS A 64 -7.71 0.45 -7.57
N THR A 65 -8.65 -0.48 -7.70
CA THR A 65 -9.66 -0.74 -6.68
C THR A 65 -9.10 -1.68 -5.60
N ASN A 66 -9.72 -1.69 -4.43
CA ASN A 66 -9.37 -2.64 -3.36
C ASN A 66 -9.48 -4.09 -3.84
N ALA A 67 -10.51 -4.42 -4.63
CA ALA A 67 -10.70 -5.75 -5.19
C ALA A 67 -9.55 -6.15 -6.14
N GLN A 68 -9.11 -5.23 -6.99
CA GLN A 68 -7.98 -5.48 -7.90
C GLN A 68 -6.68 -5.72 -7.14
N MET A 69 -6.35 -4.89 -6.14
CA MET A 69 -5.11 -5.05 -5.36
C MET A 69 -5.09 -6.38 -4.61
N THR A 70 -6.20 -6.78 -3.98
CA THR A 70 -6.32 -8.08 -3.32
C THR A 70 -6.19 -9.23 -4.32
N ALA A 71 -6.83 -9.13 -5.48
CA ALA A 71 -6.73 -10.15 -6.52
C ALA A 71 -5.28 -10.31 -7.03
N LEU A 72 -4.54 -9.22 -7.17
CA LEU A 72 -3.12 -9.25 -7.55
C LEU A 72 -2.26 -9.91 -6.46
N ALA A 73 -2.46 -9.54 -5.19
CA ALA A 73 -1.74 -10.16 -4.07
C ALA A 73 -2.00 -11.67 -3.98
N VAL A 74 -3.25 -12.11 -4.16
CA VAL A 74 -3.62 -13.54 -4.15
C VAL A 74 -3.02 -14.26 -5.35
N LYS A 75 -3.03 -13.66 -6.54
CA LYS A 75 -2.39 -14.25 -7.72
C LYS A 75 -0.91 -14.50 -7.49
N SER A 76 -0.22 -13.55 -6.84
CA SER A 76 1.21 -13.65 -6.55
C SER A 76 1.58 -14.75 -5.55
N LEU A 77 0.64 -15.32 -4.80
CA LEU A 77 0.89 -16.54 -4.00
C LEU A 77 1.23 -17.76 -4.88
N PHE A 78 0.92 -17.70 -6.17
CA PHE A 78 1.06 -18.83 -7.09
C PHE A 78 2.07 -18.57 -8.21
N ASP A 79 2.85 -17.48 -8.15
CA ASP A 79 3.83 -17.14 -9.22
C ASP A 79 4.98 -18.16 -9.33
N ARG A 80 5.17 -18.98 -8.29
CA ARG A 80 6.19 -20.03 -8.23
C ARG A 80 5.61 -21.44 -8.37
N ASP A 81 4.33 -21.55 -8.72
CA ASP A 81 3.67 -22.83 -8.89
C ASP A 81 4.03 -23.40 -10.28
N PRO A 82 4.80 -24.52 -10.36
CA PRO A 82 5.25 -25.07 -11.63
C PRO A 82 4.12 -25.73 -12.45
N GLU A 83 2.93 -25.93 -11.87
CA GLU A 83 1.76 -26.51 -12.55
C GLU A 83 0.78 -25.46 -13.10
N LYS A 84 1.14 -24.17 -13.02
CA LYS A 84 0.35 -23.05 -13.50
C LYS A 84 0.88 -22.46 -14.81
#